data_AF-A0A077JEN4-F1
#
_entry.id   AF-A0A077JEN4-F1
#
_cell.length_a   1.000
_cell.length_b   1.000
_cell.length_c   1.000
_cell.angle_alpha   90.00
_cell.angle_beta   90.00
_cell.angle_gamma   90.00
#
_symmetry.space_group_name_H-M   'P 1'
#
loop_
_entity.id
_entity.type
_entity.pdbx_description
1 polymer ?
#
loop_
_entity_poly.entity_id
_entity_poly.type
_entity_poly.pdbx_seq_one_letter_code
_entity_poly.pdbx_strand_id
1 'polypeptide(L)'
;MQLILASNNQELLLWLFRLRQRFCVTGTSMFPLLQAGDEVLVDTRAYRRRLPEIGDLVVARHPHRQDLKIIKRVVLVNKNGNCFLLGENKAESNDSRSFGFITPYHIIGKVTSKFP
;
A
#
# COMPACT_ATOMS: atom_id res chain seq x y z
N MET A 1 -11.83 -3.85 -14.69
CA MET A 1 -11.44 -2.43 -14.75
C MET A 1 -10.16 -2.23 -13.93
N GLN A 2 -9.01 -2.64 -14.50
CA GLN A 2 -7.67 -2.52 -13.92
C GLN A 2 -7.03 -1.23 -14.44
N LEU A 3 -7.13 -0.13 -13.68
CA LEU A 3 -6.55 1.16 -14.10
C LEU A 3 -5.58 1.77 -13.07
N ILE A 4 -5.39 1.13 -11.91
CA ILE A 4 -4.73 1.79 -10.76
C ILE A 4 -3.20 1.67 -10.78
N LEU A 5 -2.60 0.82 -11.63
CA LEU A 5 -1.18 0.49 -11.51
C LEU A 5 -0.28 0.83 -12.70
N ALA A 6 -0.80 1.33 -13.82
CA ALA A 6 0.08 1.77 -14.91
C ALA A 6 0.76 3.09 -14.50
N SER A 7 2.10 3.12 -14.44
CA SER A 7 2.82 4.39 -14.29
C SER A 7 2.66 5.24 -15.55
N ASN A 8 2.44 6.52 -15.35
CA ASN A 8 2.41 7.53 -16.41
C ASN A 8 3.58 8.50 -16.25
N ASN A 9 3.74 9.42 -17.21
CA ASN A 9 4.83 10.40 -17.21
C ASN A 9 4.84 11.28 -15.94
N GLN A 10 3.66 11.58 -15.38
CA GLN A 10 3.57 12.37 -14.15
C GLN A 10 4.15 11.62 -12.95
N GLU A 11 3.82 10.35 -12.76
CA GLU A 11 4.37 9.53 -11.67
C GLU A 11 5.89 9.35 -11.80
N LEU A 12 6.40 9.23 -13.02
CA LEU A 12 7.84 9.19 -13.29
C LEU A 12 8.54 10.52 -12.97
N LEU A 13 7.95 11.66 -13.33
CA LEU A 13 8.47 12.97 -12.95
C LEU A 13 8.46 13.14 -11.43
N LEU A 14 7.37 12.78 -10.75
CA LEU A 14 7.28 12.85 -9.30
C LEU A 14 8.32 11.93 -8.64
N TRP A 15 8.60 10.76 -9.20
CA TRP A 15 9.71 9.91 -8.76
C TRP A 15 11.08 10.58 -8.97
N LEU A 16 11.33 11.15 -10.16
CA LEU A 16 12.58 11.84 -10.48
C LEU A 16 12.87 13.00 -9.51
N PHE A 17 11.84 13.78 -9.15
CA PHE A 17 11.93 14.85 -8.16
C PHE A 17 11.85 14.37 -6.70
N ARG A 18 11.99 13.06 -6.44
CA ARG A 18 11.97 12.42 -5.10
C ARG A 18 10.68 12.66 -4.30
N LEU A 19 9.57 12.89 -5.00
CA LEU A 19 8.21 12.99 -4.44
C LEU A 19 7.48 11.64 -4.40
N ARG A 20 8.02 10.61 -5.05
CA ARG A 20 7.66 9.19 -4.87
C ARG A 20 8.86 8.40 -4.38
N GLN A 21 8.61 7.44 -3.49
CA GLN A 21 9.60 6.44 -3.11
C GLN A 21 9.31 5.14 -3.84
N ARG A 22 10.37 4.45 -4.27
CA ARG A 22 10.28 3.16 -4.94
C ARG A 22 10.45 2.02 -3.93
N PHE A 23 9.61 1.00 -4.01
CA PHE A 23 9.68 -0.19 -3.18
C PHE A 23 9.59 -1.44 -4.07
N CYS A 24 10.39 -2.46 -3.74
CA CYS A 24 10.30 -3.78 -4.36
C CYS A 24 9.35 -4.67 -3.56
N VAL A 25 8.47 -5.38 -4.27
CA VAL A 25 7.53 -6.35 -3.71
C VAL A 25 8.25 -7.69 -3.59
N THR A 26 8.25 -8.27 -2.38
CA THR A 26 8.95 -9.54 -2.12
C THR A 26 8.01 -10.71 -1.88
N GLY A 27 6.73 -10.47 -1.59
CA GLY A 27 5.74 -11.50 -1.26
C GLY A 27 4.60 -11.62 -2.28
N THR A 28 3.83 -12.71 -2.17
CA THR A 28 2.73 -13.07 -3.10
C THR A 28 1.35 -12.63 -2.60
N SER A 29 1.28 -11.98 -1.44
CA SER A 29 0.01 -11.66 -0.76
C SER A 29 -0.91 -10.70 -1.54
N MET A 30 -0.38 -10.03 -2.55
CA MET A 30 -1.07 -9.09 -3.42
C MET A 30 -1.31 -9.63 -4.83
N PHE A 31 -1.01 -10.91 -5.08
CA PHE A 31 -1.26 -11.55 -6.37
C PHE A 31 -2.78 -11.60 -6.65
N PRO A 32 -3.24 -11.43 -7.92
CA PRO A 32 -2.46 -11.23 -9.15
C PRO A 32 -2.06 -9.77 -9.42
N LEU A 33 -2.45 -8.83 -8.54
CA LEU A 33 -2.25 -7.40 -8.75
C LEU A 33 -0.78 -7.00 -8.69
N LEU A 34 -0.06 -7.51 -7.68
CA LEU A 34 1.39 -7.36 -7.52
C LEU A 34 2.02 -8.72 -7.29
N GLN A 35 3.13 -8.97 -7.98
CA GLN A 35 3.92 -10.19 -7.90
C GLN A 35 5.29 -9.88 -7.28
N ALA A 36 5.95 -10.89 -6.75
CA ALA A 36 7.32 -10.72 -6.26
C ALA A 36 8.23 -10.26 -7.42
N GLY A 37 9.08 -9.28 -7.14
CA GLY A 37 9.91 -8.62 -8.15
C GLY A 37 9.28 -7.38 -8.77
N ASP A 38 7.96 -7.18 -8.65
CA ASP A 38 7.33 -5.91 -9.05
C ASP A 38 7.90 -4.77 -8.21
N GLU A 39 8.10 -3.62 -8.85
CA GLU A 39 8.40 -2.38 -8.16
C GLU A 39 7.19 -1.44 -8.18
N VAL A 40 6.99 -0.72 -7.09
CA VAL A 40 5.89 0.25 -6.96
C VAL A 40 6.40 1.61 -6.53
N LEU A 41 5.73 2.65 -7.03
CA LEU A 41 5.89 4.01 -6.57
C LEU A 41 4.90 4.32 -5.44
N VAL A 42 5.40 4.98 -4.41
CA VAL A 42 4.66 5.25 -3.17
C VAL A 42 4.76 6.73 -2.83
N ASP A 43 3.60 7.36 -2.68
CA ASP A 43 3.48 8.70 -2.11
C ASP A 43 3.43 8.61 -0.57
N THR A 44 4.56 8.87 0.07
CA THR A 44 4.68 8.91 1.55
C THR A 44 4.13 10.18 2.19
N ARG A 45 3.57 11.09 1.38
CA ARG A 45 2.93 12.32 1.82
C ARG A 45 1.41 12.26 1.67
N ALA A 46 0.88 11.23 1.02
CA ALA A 46 -0.54 11.07 0.68
C ALA A 46 -1.49 11.31 1.84
N TYR A 47 -1.08 10.95 3.06
CA TYR A 47 -1.92 11.00 4.27
C TYR A 47 -1.51 12.08 5.27
N ARG A 48 -0.72 13.08 4.86
CA ARG A 48 -0.39 14.23 5.72
C ARG A 48 -1.56 15.17 5.96
N ARG A 49 -2.53 15.19 5.03
CA ARG A 49 -3.68 16.12 5.04
C ARG A 49 -5.04 15.42 4.98
N ARG A 50 -5.05 14.11 4.78
CA ARG A 50 -6.27 13.30 4.67
C ARG A 50 -6.03 11.91 5.23
N LEU A 51 -7.11 11.24 5.61
CA LEU A 51 -7.07 9.84 6.02
C LEU A 51 -7.00 8.92 4.79
N PRO A 52 -6.54 7.67 4.94
CA PRO A 52 -6.71 6.64 3.94
C PRO A 52 -8.17 6.39 3.63
N GLU A 53 -8.46 6.05 2.38
CA GLU A 53 -9.80 5.78 1.88
C GLU A 53 -9.95 4.32 1.45
N ILE A 54 -11.18 3.82 1.46
CA ILE A 54 -11.48 2.47 0.97
C ILE A 54 -11.04 2.37 -0.50
N GLY A 55 -10.34 1.28 -0.82
CA GLY A 55 -9.78 1.03 -2.14
C GLY A 55 -8.32 1.48 -2.28
N ASP A 56 -7.80 2.32 -1.39
CA ASP A 56 -6.38 2.69 -1.41
C ASP A 56 -5.49 1.46 -1.25
N LEU A 57 -4.42 1.41 -2.05
CA LEU A 57 -3.34 0.45 -1.86
C LEU A 57 -2.24 1.14 -1.06
N VAL A 58 -1.85 0.57 0.07
CA VAL A 58 -0.97 1.24 1.04
C VAL A 58 0.22 0.39 1.40
N VAL A 59 1.37 1.06 1.61
CA VAL A 59 2.48 0.48 2.37
C VAL A 59 2.27 0.81 3.83
N ALA A 60 2.31 -0.20 4.70
CA ALA A 60 2.21 -0.04 6.14
C ALA A 60 3.30 -0.83 6.87
N ARG A 61 3.66 -0.41 8.08
CA ARG A 61 4.44 -1.22 9.02
C ARG A 61 3.51 -2.24 9.67
N HIS A 62 3.97 -3.47 9.79
CA HIS A 62 3.22 -4.52 10.46
C HIS A 62 3.09 -4.21 11.96
N PRO A 63 1.89 -4.29 12.57
CA PRO A 63 1.65 -3.81 13.94
C PRO A 63 2.47 -4.55 15.01
N HIS A 64 2.72 -5.85 14.81
CA HIS A 64 3.51 -6.68 15.74
C HIS A 64 4.97 -6.90 15.31
N ARG A 65 5.37 -6.42 14.12
CA ARG A 65 6.70 -6.64 13.54
C ARG A 65 7.14 -5.37 12.81
N GLN A 66 7.59 -4.37 13.56
CA GLN A 66 7.73 -3.00 13.04
C GLN A 66 8.80 -2.85 11.92
N ASP A 67 9.73 -3.79 11.83
CA ASP A 67 10.73 -3.88 10.77
C ASP A 67 10.14 -4.38 9.44
N LEU A 68 8.99 -5.06 9.50
CA LEU A 68 8.30 -5.60 8.34
C LEU A 68 7.35 -4.54 7.75
N LYS A 69 7.57 -4.21 6.47
CA LYS A 69 6.64 -3.42 5.67
C LYS A 69 5.76 -4.36 4.85
N ILE A 70 4.47 -4.05 4.79
CA ILE A 70 3.47 -4.81 4.04
C ILE A 70 2.75 -3.89 3.05
N ILE A 71 2.36 -4.44 1.90
CA ILE A 71 1.42 -3.80 0.97
C ILE A 71 0.09 -4.50 1.11
N LYS A 72 -0.99 -3.72 1.26
CA LYS A 72 -2.37 -4.20 1.35
C LYS A 72 -3.34 -3.17 0.79
N ARG A 73 -4.56 -3.61 0.53
CA ARG A 73 -5.69 -2.73 0.19
C ARG A 73 -6.47 -2.37 1.44
N VAL A 74 -6.79 -1.09 1.59
CA VAL A 74 -7.77 -0.60 2.57
C VAL A 74 -9.15 -1.06 2.12
N VAL A 75 -9.81 -1.89 2.92
CA VAL A 75 -11.17 -2.36 2.61
C VAL A 75 -12.22 -1.76 3.53
N LEU A 76 -11.80 -1.23 4.68
CA LEU A 76 -12.67 -0.53 5.61
C LEU A 76 -11.87 0.51 6.40
N VAL A 77 -12.50 1.64 6.68
CA VAL A 77 -11.97 2.69 7.57
C VAL A 77 -13.02 2.95 8.62
N ASN A 78 -12.66 2.82 9.90
CA ASN A 78 -13.61 3.05 10.99
C ASN A 78 -13.70 4.54 11.37
N LYS A 79 -14.61 4.87 12.29
CA LYS A 79 -14.83 6.26 12.76
C LYS A 79 -13.59 6.95 13.36
N ASN A 80 -12.60 6.18 13.80
CA ASN A 80 -11.33 6.69 14.36
C ASN A 80 -10.25 6.84 13.28
N GLY A 81 -10.55 6.56 12.01
CA GLY A 81 -9.59 6.54 10.91
C GLY A 81 -8.73 5.28 10.84
N ASN A 82 -8.96 4.28 11.70
CA ASN A 82 -8.20 3.05 11.65
C ASN A 82 -8.63 2.21 10.44
N CYS A 83 -7.65 1.59 9.79
CA CYS A 83 -7.83 0.89 8.53
C CYS A 83 -7.85 -0.63 8.74
N PHE A 84 -8.81 -1.30 8.12
CA PHE A 84 -8.80 -2.73 7.92
C PHE A 84 -8.18 -3.03 6.56
N LEU A 85 -7.08 -3.76 6.56
CA LEU A 85 -6.25 -4.02 5.40
C LEU A 85 -6.36 -5.48 4.96
N LEU A 86 -6.56 -5.72 3.67
CA LEU A 86 -6.59 -7.07 3.09
C LEU A 86 -5.61 -7.19 1.93
N GLY A 87 -5.05 -8.40 1.77
CA GLY A 87 -4.37 -8.78 0.55
C GLY A 87 -5.31 -9.52 -0.40
N GLU A 88 -5.13 -9.31 -1.70
CA GLU A 88 -5.89 -9.95 -2.77
C GLU A 88 -5.71 -11.46 -2.76
N ASN A 89 -4.50 -11.94 -2.47
CA ASN A 89 -4.23 -13.36 -2.30
C ASN A 89 -4.54 -13.80 -0.86
N LYS A 90 -5.82 -14.09 -0.62
CA LYS A 90 -6.33 -14.42 0.73
C LYS A 90 -5.65 -15.61 1.39
N ALA A 91 -5.16 -16.58 0.61
CA ALA A 91 -4.50 -17.79 1.11
C ALA A 91 -3.11 -17.49 1.69
N GLU A 92 -2.38 -16.56 1.07
CA GLU A 92 -0.99 -16.22 1.44
C GLU A 92 -0.88 -14.92 2.25
N SER A 93 -1.99 -14.23 2.48
CA SER A 93 -1.99 -12.90 3.10
C SER A 93 -2.12 -12.99 4.62
N ASN A 94 -1.04 -12.62 5.31
CA ASN A 94 -1.11 -12.15 6.71
C ASN A 94 -1.57 -10.68 6.70
N ASP A 95 -2.81 -10.44 7.12
CA ASP A 95 -3.48 -9.14 7.04
C ASP A 95 -4.41 -8.88 8.24
N SER A 96 -5.30 -7.89 8.14
CA SER A 96 -6.16 -7.48 9.27
C SER A 96 -7.09 -8.57 9.77
N ARG A 97 -7.30 -9.68 9.04
CA ARG A 97 -7.98 -10.87 9.58
C ARG A 97 -7.22 -11.49 10.76
N SER A 98 -5.90 -11.32 10.78
CA SER A 98 -5.02 -11.87 11.81
C SER A 98 -4.65 -10.83 12.88
N PHE A 99 -4.39 -9.58 12.49
CA PHE A 99 -3.91 -8.53 13.40
C PHE A 99 -4.92 -7.39 13.67
N GLY A 100 -6.13 -7.46 13.12
CA GLY A 100 -7.15 -6.44 13.30
C GLY A 100 -6.87 -5.13 12.58
N PHE A 101 -7.49 -4.05 13.06
CA PHE A 101 -7.31 -2.71 12.50
C PHE A 101 -5.91 -2.16 12.77
N ILE A 102 -5.36 -1.43 11.79
CA ILE A 102 -4.13 -0.65 11.98
C ILE A 102 -4.46 0.84 12.09
N THR A 103 -3.67 1.56 12.89
CA THR A 103 -3.81 3.02 12.99
C THR A 103 -3.16 3.71 11.79
N PRO A 104 -3.60 4.93 11.40
CA PRO A 104 -2.96 5.70 10.34
C PRO A 104 -1.45 5.92 10.52
N TYR A 105 -0.98 5.94 11.77
CA TYR A 105 0.45 6.07 12.09
C TYR A 105 1.32 4.93 11.53
N HIS A 106 0.75 3.73 11.38
CA HIS A 106 1.46 2.59 10.78
C HIS A 106 1.54 2.70 9.25
N ILE A 107 0.74 3.56 8.62
CA ILE A 107 0.70 3.70 7.17
C ILE A 107 1.83 4.62 6.73
N ILE A 108 2.71 4.09 5.90
CA ILE A 108 3.87 4.80 5.35
C ILE A 108 3.46 5.68 4.18
N GLY A 109 2.55 5.21 3.33
CA GLY A 109 2.13 5.94 2.14
C GLY A 109 1.19 5.17 1.23
N LYS A 110 0.69 5.86 0.21
CA LYS A 110 -0.19 5.29 -0.81
C LYS A 110 0.64 4.80 -1.99
N VAL A 111 0.42 3.58 -2.44
CA VAL A 111 0.92 3.07 -3.72
C VAL A 111 0.17 3.80 -4.84
N THR A 112 0.90 4.45 -5.73
CA THR A 112 0.34 5.27 -6.81
C THR A 112 0.42 4.59 -8.17
N SER A 113 1.46 3.79 -8.42
CA SER A 113 1.64 3.01 -9.65
C SER A 113 2.64 1.87 -9.46
N LYS A 114 2.66 0.90 -10.39
CA LYS A 114 3.81 0.03 -10.61
C LYS A 114 4.86 0.81 -11.41
N PHE A 115 6.12 0.68 -11.01
CA PHE A 115 7.22 1.21 -11.78
C PHE A 115 7.33 0.45 -13.12
N PRO A 116 7.61 1.12 -14.24
CA PRO A 116 7.74 0.49 -15.55
C PRO A 116 8.85 -0.56 -15.63
#